data_AF-A0A7J2JET2-F1
#
_entry.id   AF-A0A7J2JET2-F1
#
_cell.length_a   1.000
_cell.length_b   1.000
_cell.length_c   1.000
_cell.angle_alpha   90.00
_cell.angle_beta   90.00
_cell.angle_gamma   90.00
#
_symmetry.space_group_name_H-M   'P 1'
#
loop_
_entity.id
_entity.type
_entity.pdbx_description
1 polymer ?
#
loop_
_entity_poly.entity_id
_entity_poly.type
_entity_poly.pdbx_seq_one_letter_code
_entity_poly.pdbx_strand_id
1 'polypeptide(L)' 'MGRTKTVGPAGRFGPRYGSTIRKKVKMIEVKMRAPVRCPRCRTPGSLK' A
#
# COMPACT_ATOMS: atom_id res chain seq x y z
N MET A 1 15.10 -4.20 -1.18
CA MET A 1 15.13 -3.13 -2.19
C MET A 1 14.06 -3.44 -3.24
N GLY A 2 12.92 -2.74 -3.22
CA GLY A 2 11.83 -3.02 -4.18
C GLY A 2 12.22 -2.64 -5.61
N ARG A 3 11.61 -3.28 -6.61
CA ARG A 3 11.85 -3.01 -8.06
C ARG A 3 11.65 -1.55 -8.48
N THR A 4 11.05 -0.70 -7.64
CA THR A 4 10.79 0.71 -7.92
C THR A 4 11.37 1.61 -6.83
N LYS A 5 11.97 2.74 -7.23
CA LYS A 5 12.58 3.72 -6.31
C LYS A 5 11.54 4.45 -5.46
N THR A 6 10.47 4.95 -6.07
CA THR A 6 9.54 5.89 -5.40
C THR A 6 8.08 5.46 -5.41
N VAL A 7 7.62 4.79 -6.48
CA VAL A 7 6.18 4.58 -6.73
C VAL A 7 5.57 3.43 -5.90
N GLY A 8 6.35 2.39 -5.57
CA GLY A 8 5.86 1.27 -4.77
C GLY A 8 4.63 0.59 -5.40
N PRO A 9 3.55 0.30 -4.64
CA PRO A 9 2.37 -0.42 -5.14
C PRO A 9 1.61 0.35 -6.24
N ALA A 10 1.69 1.68 -6.24
CA ALA A 10 1.12 2.53 -7.30
C ALA A 10 1.90 2.42 -8.63
N GLY A 11 2.98 1.64 -8.70
CA GLY A 11 3.72 1.35 -9.93
C GLY A 11 2.89 0.64 -11.00
N ARG A 12 1.81 -0.07 -10.63
CA ARG A 12 0.89 -0.73 -11.57
C ARG A 12 0.23 0.24 -12.56
N PHE A 13 0.13 1.51 -12.21
CA PHE A 13 -0.49 2.52 -13.06
C PHE A 13 0.44 3.01 -14.18
N GLY A 14 1.74 2.76 -14.07
CA GLY A 14 2.74 3.22 -15.04
C GLY A 14 2.72 4.74 -15.17
N PRO A 15 2.76 5.31 -16.39
CA PRO A 15 2.75 6.76 -16.62
C PRO A 15 1.37 7.42 -16.43
N ARG A 16 0.29 6.63 -16.23
CA ARG A 16 -1.10 7.11 -16.23
C ARG A 16 -1.47 7.85 -14.93
N TYR A 17 -2.52 8.68 -15.02
CA TYR A 17 -3.20 9.39 -13.92
C TYR A 17 -2.37 10.46 -13.17
N GLY A 18 -1.14 10.75 -13.61
CA GLY A 18 -0.31 11.80 -13.01
C GLY A 18 0.31 11.41 -11.65
N SER A 19 1.25 12.21 -11.16
CA SER A 19 2.04 11.90 -9.95
C SER A 19 1.23 12.10 -8.66
N THR A 20 0.38 13.13 -8.59
CA THR A 20 -0.40 13.49 -7.41
C THR A 20 -1.37 12.38 -7.02
N ILE A 21 -2.10 11.83 -7.98
CA ILE A 21 -3.06 10.73 -7.75
C ILE A 21 -2.31 9.47 -7.33
N ARG A 22 -1.21 9.13 -8.00
CA ARG A 22 -0.38 7.96 -7.65
C ARG A 22 0.17 8.05 -6.22
N LYS A 23 0.59 9.23 -5.76
CA LYS A 23 1.04 9.45 -4.38
C LYS A 23 -0.09 9.22 -3.37
N LYS A 24 -1.30 9.73 -3.63
CA LYS A 24 -2.48 9.52 -2.76
C LYS A 24 -2.85 8.03 -2.68
N VAL A 25 -2.94 7.36 -3.83
CA VAL A 25 -3.27 5.92 -3.87
C VAL A 25 -2.21 5.09 -3.16
N LYS A 26 -0.91 5.39 -3.35
CA LYS A 26 0.18 4.74 -2.62
C LYS A 26 -0.04 4.80 -1.10
N MET A 27 -0.38 5.97 -0.55
CA MET A 27 -0.61 6.12 0.90
C MET A 27 -1.79 5.27 1.38
N ILE A 28 -2.88 5.24 0.62
CA ILE A 28 -4.08 4.45 0.95
C ILE A 28 -3.76 2.96 0.94
N GLU A 29 -3.10 2.47 -0.12
CA GLU A 29 -2.78 1.05 -0.26
C GLU A 29 -1.79 0.54 0.78
N VAL A 30 -0.79 1.37 1.14
CA VAL A 30 0.15 1.03 2.21
C VAL A 30 -0.58 0.90 3.54
N LYS A 31 -1.50 1.82 3.86
CA LYS A 31 -2.30 1.75 5.09
C LYS A 31 -3.25 0.55 5.10
N MET A 32 -3.86 0.24 3.97
CA MET A 32 -4.79 -0.88 3.81
C MET A 32 -4.09 -2.24 3.95
N ARG A 33 -2.89 -2.39 3.40
CA ARG A 33 -2.11 -3.63 3.47
C ARG A 33 -1.30 -3.76 4.76
N ALA A 34 -1.28 -2.73 5.61
CA ALA A 34 -0.61 -2.80 6.89
C ALA A 34 -1.33 -3.83 7.78
N PRO A 35 -0.60 -4.69 8.50
CA PRO A 35 -1.21 -5.65 9.41
C PRO A 35 -1.94 -4.90 10.52
N VAL A 36 -3.27 -4.99 10.50
CA VAL A 36 -4.12 -4.49 11.58
C VAL A 36 -4.26 -5.57 12.66
N ARG A 37 -4.21 -5.15 13.92
CA ARG A 37 -4.44 -6.05 15.06
C ARG A 37 -5.94 -6.22 15.25
N CYS A 38 -6.38 -7.46 15.42
CA CYS A 38 -7.77 -7.74 15.75
C CYS A 38 -8.15 -7.07 17.09
N PRO A 39 -9.29 -6.35 17.18
CA PRO A 39 -9.70 -5.69 18.42
C PRO A 39 -10.05 -6.68 19.54
N ARG A 40 -10.35 -7.95 19.20
CA ARG A 40 -10.75 -8.98 20.16
C ARG A 40 -9.56 -9.79 20.70
N CYS A 41 -8.77 -10.38 19.82
CA CYS A 41 -7.67 -11.30 20.19
C CYS A 41 -6.27 -10.70 20.03
N ARG A 42 -6.15 -9.46 19.55
CA ARG A 42 -4.89 -8.70 19.36
C ARG A 42 -3.84 -9.37 18.46
N THR A 43 -4.15 -10.51 17.87
CA THR A 43 -3.30 -11.15 16.88
C THR A 43 -3.23 -10.26 15.63
N PRO A 44 -2.04 -10.14 15.01
CA PRO A 44 -1.94 -9.51 13.70
C PRO A 44 -2.73 -10.37 12.72
N GLY A 45 -3.71 -9.79 12.05
CA GLY A 45 -4.49 -10.48 11.03
C GLY A 45 -3.60 -10.83 9.84
N SER A 46 -2.91 -11.96 9.91
CA SER A 46 -2.27 -12.58 8.75
C SER A 46 -3.35 -13.29 7.95
N LEU A 47 -3.98 -12.59 7.00
CA LEU A 47 -4.46 -13.30 5.81
C LEU A 47 -3.19 -13.73 5.08
N LYS A 48 -2.84 -15.00 5.29
CA LYS A 48 -1.77 -15.70 4.58
C LYS A 48 -2.20 -15.93 3.14
#